data_AF-A0A1Z9FQD8-F1
#
_entry.id   AF-A0A1Z9FQD8-F1
#
_cell.length_a   1.000
_cell.length_b   1.000
_cell.length_c   1.000
_cell.angle_alpha   90.00
_cell.angle_beta   90.00
_cell.angle_gamma   90.00
#
_symmetry.space_group_name_H-M   'P 1'
#
loop_
_entity.id
_entity.type
_entity.pdbx_description
1 polymer ?
#
loop_
_entity_poly.entity_id
_entity_poly.type
_entity_poly.pdbx_seq_one_letter_code
_entity_poly.pdbx_strand_id
1 'polypeptide(L)'
;MAYLTYTKDPIGRFVEKDFGKTFEYSDNDEPMNVMEDFPHKVWVASGQIGGDSGFRYAHVKKTVAYIVTDEDEFGLPVIEKWLIKNWQKYLVN
;
A
#
# COMPACT_ATOMS: atom_id res chain seq x y z
N MET A 1 4.76 13.13 -14.19
CA MET A 1 4.48 11.71 -13.87
C MET A 1 2.96 11.57 -13.84
N ALA A 2 2.39 10.52 -14.42
CA ALA A 2 0.95 10.24 -14.26
C ALA A 2 0.75 9.42 -12.99
N TYR A 3 -0.07 9.91 -12.07
CA TYR A 3 -0.41 9.26 -10.81
C TYR A 3 -1.77 8.58 -10.91
N LEU A 4 -2.02 7.58 -10.07
CA LEU A 4 -3.37 7.06 -9.90
C LEU A 4 -4.22 8.16 -9.26
N THR A 5 -5.39 8.43 -9.83
CA THR A 5 -6.23 9.59 -9.47
C THR A 5 -6.77 9.54 -8.04
N TYR A 6 -6.67 8.39 -7.39
CA TYR A 6 -7.17 8.13 -6.04
C TYR A 6 -6.04 8.02 -5.00
N THR A 7 -4.78 8.18 -5.40
CA THR A 7 -3.64 8.13 -4.46
C THR A 7 -3.42 9.49 -3.82
N LYS A 8 -3.32 9.53 -2.48
CA LYS A 8 -2.94 10.72 -1.71
C LYS A 8 -1.43 10.69 -1.42
N ASP A 9 -0.76 11.81 -1.66
CA ASP A 9 0.66 12.05 -1.35
C ASP A 9 1.60 10.88 -1.73
N PRO A 10 1.59 10.41 -3.00
CA PRO A 10 2.38 9.26 -3.40
C PRO A 10 3.88 9.53 -3.26
N ILE A 11 4.60 8.63 -2.59
CA ILE A 11 6.06 8.65 -2.45
C ILE A 11 6.75 7.62 -3.34
N GLY A 12 5.98 6.75 -4.02
CA GLY A 12 6.51 5.77 -4.95
C GLY A 12 5.45 4.86 -5.56
N ARG A 13 5.93 3.92 -6.37
CA ARG A 13 5.11 2.89 -7.02
C ARG A 13 5.83 1.56 -7.12
N PHE A 14 5.06 0.50 -7.38
CA PHE A 14 5.56 -0.80 -7.77
C PHE A 14 4.54 -1.56 -8.64
N VAL A 15 4.98 -2.68 -9.21
CA VAL A 15 4.13 -3.65 -9.91
C VAL A 15 4.15 -4.97 -9.16
N GLU A 16 2.99 -5.45 -8.72
CA GLU A 16 2.79 -6.78 -8.15
C GLU A 16 3.02 -7.84 -9.26
N LYS A 17 3.71 -8.95 -8.93
CA LYS A 17 4.22 -9.88 -9.95
C LYS A 17 3.18 -10.84 -10.51
N ASP A 18 2.28 -11.33 -9.70
CA ASP A 18 1.36 -12.43 -10.04
C ASP A 18 0.29 -11.96 -11.03
N PHE A 19 -0.24 -10.74 -10.84
CA PHE A 19 -1.27 -10.16 -11.70
C PHE A 19 -0.78 -8.97 -12.53
N GLY A 20 0.46 -8.52 -12.32
CA GLY A 20 1.04 -7.42 -13.08
C GLY A 20 0.38 -6.07 -12.79
N LYS A 21 -0.29 -5.93 -11.64
CA LYS A 21 -1.01 -4.70 -11.27
C LYS A 21 -0.05 -3.65 -10.73
N THR A 22 -0.26 -2.40 -11.12
CA THR A 22 0.52 -1.27 -10.63
C THR A 22 -0.17 -0.66 -9.44
N PHE A 23 0.62 -0.38 -8.41
CA PHE A 23 0.16 0.27 -7.19
C PHE A 23 1.07 1.46 -6.88
N GLU A 24 0.47 2.48 -6.27
CA GLU A 24 1.20 3.58 -5.65
C GLU A 24 1.09 3.46 -4.13
N TYR A 25 2.07 4.03 -3.43
CA TYR A 25 2.10 4.03 -1.98
C TYR A 25 2.57 5.37 -1.44
N SER A 26 2.08 5.70 -0.24
CA SER A 26 2.44 6.86 0.56
C SER A 26 2.98 6.40 1.92
N ASP A 27 3.50 7.34 2.72
CA ASP A 27 3.76 7.07 4.14
C ASP A 27 2.44 6.84 4.89
N ASN A 28 2.52 6.07 5.98
CA ASN A 28 1.44 5.97 6.95
C ASN A 28 1.43 7.25 7.81
N ASP A 29 0.44 8.12 7.59
CA ASP A 29 0.25 9.40 8.27
C ASP A 29 -0.63 9.31 9.53
N GLU A 30 -0.95 8.09 9.99
CA GLU A 30 -1.68 7.87 11.25
C GLU A 30 -0.81 8.12 12.50
N PRO A 31 -1.41 8.27 13.70
CA PRO A 31 -0.67 8.31 14.95
C PRO A 31 0.29 7.11 15.10
N MET A 32 1.46 7.32 15.71
CA MET A 32 2.57 6.35 15.77
C MET A 32 2.16 4.96 16.29
N ASN A 33 1.14 4.86 17.13
CA ASN A 33 0.65 3.61 17.71
C ASN A 33 -0.36 2.85 16.82
N VAL A 34 -0.69 3.37 15.63
CA VAL A 34 -1.64 2.76 14.70
C VAL A 34 -0.86 2.03 13.62
N MET A 35 -0.93 0.69 13.63
CA MET A 35 -0.28 -0.16 12.62
C MET A 35 1.22 0.15 12.50
N GLU A 36 1.92 0.24 13.63
CA GLU A 36 3.32 0.70 13.73
C GLU A 36 4.31 -0.10 12.86
N ASP A 37 4.05 -1.38 12.62
CA ASP A 37 4.86 -2.26 11.76
C ASP A 37 4.68 -1.99 10.25
N PHE A 38 3.70 -1.15 9.89
CA PHE A 38 3.26 -0.87 8.53
C PHE A 38 3.44 0.63 8.21
N PRO A 39 4.67 1.04 7.83
CA PRO A 39 5.01 2.44 7.63
C PRO A 39 4.43 3.06 6.35
N HIS A 40 3.67 2.32 5.54
CA HIS A 40 3.12 2.79 4.28
C HIS A 40 1.63 2.49 4.14
N LYS A 41 0.97 3.27 3.29
CA LYS A 41 -0.38 2.98 2.76
C LYS A 41 -0.26 2.66 1.27
N VAL A 42 -0.72 1.48 0.85
CA VAL A 42 -0.80 1.06 -0.56
C VAL A 42 -2.20 1.34 -1.08
N TRP A 43 -2.32 2.15 -2.12
CA TRP A 43 -3.59 2.64 -2.63
C TRP A 43 -4.23 1.63 -3.58
N VAL A 44 -5.51 1.33 -3.35
CA VAL A 44 -6.28 0.35 -4.11
C VAL A 44 -7.51 1.00 -4.73
N ALA A 45 -7.83 0.63 -5.96
CA ALA A 45 -8.95 1.22 -6.70
C ALA A 45 -10.33 0.97 -6.06
N SER A 46 -10.45 -0.03 -5.16
CA SER A 46 -11.71 -0.34 -4.47
C SER A 46 -12.23 0.82 -3.63
N GLY A 47 -11.41 1.77 -3.20
CA GLY A 47 -11.89 2.99 -2.51
C GLY A 47 -12.86 3.84 -3.35
N GLN A 48 -12.86 3.67 -4.67
CA GLN A 48 -13.80 4.33 -5.57
C GLN A 48 -15.14 3.58 -5.68
N ILE A 49 -15.27 2.39 -5.09
CA ILE A 49 -16.41 1.48 -5.26
C ILE A 49 -16.75 0.84 -3.91
N GLY A 50 -17.86 1.24 -3.29
CA GLY A 50 -18.48 0.44 -2.21
C GLY A 50 -18.01 0.72 -0.78
N GLY A 51 -17.41 1.88 -0.49
CA GLY A 51 -17.15 2.31 0.90
C GLY A 51 -15.88 1.75 1.54
N ASP A 52 -14.98 1.18 0.73
CA ASP A 52 -13.62 0.81 1.15
C ASP A 52 -12.79 2.07 1.47
N SER A 53 -11.82 1.98 2.40
CA SER A 53 -10.91 3.08 2.73
C SER A 53 -10.06 3.54 1.53
N GLY A 54 -9.90 2.68 0.51
CA GLY A 54 -9.11 2.96 -0.69
C GLY A 54 -7.61 2.75 -0.52
N PHE A 55 -7.18 2.20 0.61
CA PHE A 55 -5.81 1.79 0.84
C PHE A 55 -5.71 0.56 1.74
N ARG A 56 -4.52 -0.03 1.79
CA ARG A 56 -4.14 -1.08 2.75
C ARG A 56 -2.86 -0.67 3.46
N TYR A 57 -2.79 -0.92 4.76
CA TYR A 57 -1.55 -0.76 5.51
C TYR A 57 -0.50 -1.73 4.98
N ALA A 58 0.73 -1.27 4.85
CA ALA A 58 1.77 -2.01 4.21
C ALA A 58 3.18 -1.69 4.70
N HIS A 59 4.06 -2.67 4.54
CA HIS A 59 5.50 -2.48 4.58
C HIS A 59 6.07 -2.75 3.17
N VAL A 60 6.20 -1.69 2.38
CA VAL A 60 6.77 -1.74 1.03
C VAL A 60 8.30 -1.72 1.11
N LYS A 61 8.95 -2.77 0.61
CA LYS A 61 10.41 -2.88 0.46
C LYS A 61 10.78 -2.85 -1.03
N LYS A 62 12.06 -3.02 -1.36
CA LYS A 62 12.53 -2.97 -2.77
C LYS A 62 12.01 -4.10 -3.66
N THR A 63 11.79 -5.29 -3.10
CA THR A 63 11.46 -6.52 -3.85
C THR A 63 10.24 -7.26 -3.33
N VAL A 64 9.71 -6.83 -2.18
CA VAL A 64 8.55 -7.42 -1.50
C VAL A 64 7.71 -6.30 -0.91
N ALA A 65 6.38 -6.46 -0.92
CA ALA A 65 5.48 -5.69 -0.09
C ALA A 65 4.73 -6.65 0.85
N TYR A 66 4.68 -6.31 2.13
CA TYR A 66 3.80 -6.98 3.10
C TYR A 66 2.54 -6.13 3.22
N ILE A 67 1.39 -6.68 2.84
CA ILE A 67 0.11 -5.96 2.73
C ILE A 67 -0.85 -6.54 3.75
N VAL A 68 -1.48 -5.69 4.56
CA VAL A 68 -2.60 -6.10 5.41
C VAL A 68 -3.82 -6.26 4.52
N THR A 69 -4.43 -7.44 4.51
CA THR A 69 -5.60 -7.74 3.66
C THR A 69 -6.89 -7.90 4.45
N ASP A 70 -6.79 -8.31 5.71
CA ASP A 70 -7.93 -8.57 6.59
C ASP A 70 -7.53 -8.44 8.06
N GLU A 71 -8.51 -8.62 8.95
CA GLU A 71 -8.36 -8.74 10.40
C GLU A 71 -8.78 -10.16 10.84
N ASP A 72 -7.98 -10.81 11.68
CA ASP A 72 -8.32 -12.13 12.21
C ASP A 72 -9.32 -12.06 13.38
N GLU A 73 -9.73 -13.22 13.90
CA GLU A 73 -10.70 -13.30 15.00
C GLU A 73 -10.25 -12.65 16.32
N PHE A 74 -8.95 -12.32 16.45
CA PHE A 74 -8.36 -11.67 17.62
C PHE A 74 -8.11 -10.18 17.40
N GLY A 75 -8.52 -9.63 16.25
CA GLY A 75 -8.26 -8.23 15.91
C GLY A 75 -6.85 -7.97 15.39
N LEU A 76 -6.10 -9.01 15.01
CA LEU A 76 -4.74 -8.87 14.49
C LEU A 76 -4.74 -8.85 12.95
N PRO A 77 -3.79 -8.14 12.33
CA PRO A 77 -3.75 -8.02 10.88
C PRO A 77 -3.36 -9.35 10.22
N VAL A 78 -4.17 -9.77 9.24
CA VAL A 78 -3.81 -10.81 8.28
C VAL A 78 -2.94 -10.19 7.19
N ILE A 79 -1.74 -10.73 7.00
CA ILE A 79 -0.71 -10.16 6.13
C ILE A 79 -0.43 -11.07 4.94
N GLU A 80 -0.55 -10.53 3.74
CA GLU A 80 -0.06 -11.15 2.52
C GLU A 80 1.34 -10.64 2.16
N LYS A 81 2.16 -11.55 1.62
CA LYS A 81 3.49 -11.22 1.09
C LYS A 81 3.44 -11.20 -0.42
N TRP A 82 3.54 -10.02 -1.00
CA TRP A 82 3.57 -9.84 -2.46
C TRP A 82 5.00 -9.70 -2.96
N LEU A 83 5.36 -10.46 -3.99
CA LEU A 83 6.58 -10.19 -4.75
C LEU A 83 6.31 -9.02 -5.69
N ILE A 84 7.23 -8.05 -5.74
CA ILE A 84 7.06 -6.85 -6.56
C ILE A 84 8.23 -6.65 -7.52
N LYS A 85 7.97 -5.90 -8.59
CA LYS A 85 8.94 -5.46 -9.60
C LYS A 85 8.72 -3.99 -9.94
N ASN A 86 9.67 -3.39 -10.68
CA ASN A 86 9.60 -1.99 -11.10
C ASN A 86 9.33 -1.01 -9.94
N TRP A 87 9.88 -1.31 -8.77
CA TRP A 87 9.77 -0.43 -7.60
C TRP A 87 10.54 0.87 -7.85
N GLN A 88 9.88 2.00 -7.59
CA GLN A 88 10.44 3.33 -7.78
C GLN A 88 9.97 4.25 -6.66
N LYS A 89 10.90 5.00 -6.07
CA LYS A 89 10.54 6.17 -5.25
C LYS A 89 10.36 7.39 -6.14
N TYR A 90 9.37 8.19 -5.82
CA TYR A 90 9.20 9.50 -6.42
C TYR A 90 10.11 10.49 -5.69
N LEU A 91 10.78 11.35 -6.45
CA LEU A 91 11.53 12.46 -5.87
C LEU A 91 10.50 13.53 -5.49
N VAL A 92 10.40 13.80 -4.19
CA VAL A 92 9.71 14.99 -3.69
C VAL A 92 10.73 16.12 -3.77
N ASN A 93 10.49 17.09 -4.66
CA ASN A 93 11.31 18.31 -4.77
C ASN A 93 10.88 19.35 -3.74
#